data_AF-A0A8T7J399-F1
#
_entry.id   AF-A0A8T7J399-F1
#
_cell.length_a   1.000
_cell.length_b   1.000
_cell.length_c   1.000
_cell.angle_alpha   90.00
_cell.angle_beta   90.00
_cell.angle_gamma   90.00
#
_symmetry.space_group_name_H-M   'P 1'
#
loop_
_entity.id
_entity.type
_entity.pdbx_description
1 polymer ?
#
loop_
_entity_poly.entity_id
_entity_poly.type
_entity_poly.pdbx_seq_one_letter_code
_entity_poly.pdbx_strand_id
1 'polypeptide(L)' 'MANYFNTLPLREQLSQIGVCRFMDRNEFEAGCDFLKGQKIVIVGCGAQGLNQGLNMRDSG' A
#
# COMPACT_ATOMS: atom_id res chain seq x y z
N MET A 1 4.02 20.17 -13.76
CA MET A 1 3.42 19.25 -12.78
C MET A 1 2.03 19.78 -12.43
N ALA A 2 0.95 19.09 -12.80
CA ALA A 2 -0.40 19.47 -12.37
C ALA A 2 -0.78 18.66 -11.12
N ASN A 3 -1.59 19.24 -10.23
CA ASN A 3 -2.10 18.53 -9.07
C ASN A 3 -3.03 17.40 -9.52
N TYR A 4 -2.74 16.15 -9.16
CA TYR A 4 -3.50 14.97 -9.60
C TYR A 4 -5.00 15.08 -9.29
N PHE A 5 -5.36 15.43 -8.05
CA PHE A 5 -6.76 15.51 -7.61
C PHE A 5 -7.56 16.53 -8.42
N ASN A 6 -6.94 17.65 -8.78
CA ASN A 6 -7.57 18.70 -9.59
C ASN A 6 -7.76 18.31 -11.07
N THR A 7 -7.17 17.20 -11.53
CA THR A 7 -7.41 16.68 -12.88
C THR A 7 -8.65 15.78 -12.97
N LEU A 8 -9.23 15.41 -11.82
CA LEU A 8 -10.38 14.50 -11.77
C LEU A 8 -11.71 15.25 -11.91
N PRO A 9 -12.71 14.69 -12.63
CA PRO A 9 -14.07 15.20 -12.58
C PRO A 9 -14.68 14.98 -11.18
N LEU A 10 -15.65 15.81 -10.80
CA LEU A 10 -16.27 15.78 -9.46
C LEU A 10 -16.73 14.38 -9.02
N ARG A 11 -17.27 13.57 -9.94
CA ARG A 11 -17.69 12.20 -9.65
C ARG A 11 -16.55 11.32 -9.14
N GLU A 12 -15.39 11.40 -9.78
CA GLU A 12 -14.21 10.60 -9.40
C GLU A 12 -13.57 11.11 -8.11
N GLN A 13 -13.59 12.43 -7.89
CA GLN A 13 -13.18 13.01 -6.62
C GLN A 13 -14.02 12.46 -5.46
N LEU A 14 -15.36 12.48 -5.60
CA LEU A 14 -16.27 11.94 -4.58
C LEU A 14 -16.09 10.43 -4.40
N SER A 15 -15.92 9.68 -5.51
CA SER A 15 -15.66 8.24 -5.48
C SER A 15 -14.41 7.93 -4.64
N GLN A 16 -13.28 8.59 -4.90
CA GLN A 16 -12.02 8.35 -4.19
C GLN A 16 -12.05 8.82 -2.73
N ILE A 17 -12.68 9.97 -2.44
CA ILE A 17 -12.84 10.47 -1.05
C ILE A 17 -13.70 9.51 -0.22
N GLY A 18 -14.69 8.88 -0.84
CA GLY A 18 -15.59 7.94 -0.17
C GLY A 18 -15.01 6.54 0.07
N VAL A 19 -13.79 6.25 -0.40
CA VAL A 19 -13.19 4.91 -0.24
C VAL A 19 -12.67 4.74 1.18
N CYS A 20 -13.48 4.13 2.04
CA CYS A 20 -13.06 3.64 3.34
C CYS A 20 -13.90 2.41 3.72
N ARG A 21 -13.22 1.29 4.03
CA ARG A 21 -13.88 0.07 4.50
C ARG A 21 -12.95 -0.66 5.47
N PHE A 22 -13.52 -1.20 6.54
CA PHE A 22 -12.82 -2.16 7.40
C PHE A 22 -12.84 -3.55 6.74
N MET A 23 -11.67 -4.18 6.61
CA MET A 23 -11.54 -5.48 5.96
C MET A 23 -11.63 -6.61 6.97
N ASP A 24 -12.21 -7.74 6.56
CA ASP A 24 -12.25 -8.96 7.37
C ASP A 24 -10.90 -9.68 7.35
N ARG A 25 -10.59 -10.41 8.42
CA ARG A 25 -9.32 -11.15 8.54
C ARG A 25 -9.15 -12.19 7.43
N ASN A 26 -10.25 -12.79 6.98
CA ASN A 26 -10.24 -13.82 5.94
C ASN A 26 -9.81 -13.26 4.57
N GLU A 27 -9.91 -11.95 4.35
CA GLU A 27 -9.42 -11.32 3.12
C GLU A 27 -7.87 -11.40 2.99
N PHE A 28 -7.16 -11.77 4.07
CA PHE A 28 -5.70 -11.87 4.11
C PHE A 28 -5.18 -13.32 4.27
N GLU A 29 -6.00 -14.33 3.94
CA GLU A 29 -5.61 -15.75 4.08
C GLU A 29 -4.33 -16.13 3.33
N ALA A 30 -4.06 -15.50 2.18
CA ALA A 30 -2.85 -15.72 1.39
C ALA A 30 -1.60 -14.99 1.95
N GLY A 31 -1.74 -14.20 3.01
CA GLY A 31 -0.64 -13.48 3.66
C GLY A 31 0.23 -12.68 2.68
N CYS A 32 1.55 -12.93 2.71
CA CYS A 32 2.53 -12.28 1.85
C CYS A 32 2.90 -13.07 0.59
N ASP A 33 2.19 -14.17 0.27
CA ASP A 33 2.60 -15.11 -0.77
C ASP A 33 2.73 -14.48 -2.15
N PHE A 34 1.92 -13.47 -2.47
CA PHE A 34 1.99 -12.73 -3.73
C PHE A 34 3.37 -12.06 -3.97
N LEU A 35 4.06 -11.68 -2.89
CA LEU A 35 5.35 -11.00 -2.96
C LEU A 35 6.55 -11.93 -2.76
N LYS A 36 6.34 -13.19 -2.36
CA LYS A 36 7.44 -14.15 -2.15
C LYS A 36 8.22 -14.40 -3.44
N GLY A 37 9.55 -14.45 -3.31
CA GLY A 37 10.46 -14.61 -4.45
C GLY A 37 10.64 -13.37 -5.32
N GLN A 38 9.88 -12.29 -5.08
CA GLN A 38 10.08 -11.01 -5.75
C GLN A 38 11.22 -10.23 -5.12
N LYS A 39 11.94 -9.44 -5.92
CA LYS A 39 12.99 -8.54 -5.43
C LYS A 39 12.35 -7.21 -5.02
N ILE A 40 12.26 -6.97 -3.71
CA ILE A 40 11.72 -5.72 -3.15
C ILE A 40 12.87 -4.78 -2.81
N VAL A 41 12.81 -3.53 -3.28
CA VAL A 41 13.81 -2.50 -3.04
C VAL A 41 13.19 -1.34 -2.26
N ILE A 42 13.77 -1.01 -1.11
CA ILE A 42 13.35 0.12 -0.28
C ILE A 42 14.24 1.33 -0.62
N VAL A 43 13.62 2.44 -1.05
CA VAL A 43 14.34 3.69 -1.34
C VAL A 43 14.39 4.57 -0.09
N GLY A 44 15.57 4.64 0.52
CA GLY A 44 15.81 5.38 1.77
C GLY A 44 15.56 4.53 3.02
N CYS A 45 16.40 4.69 4.04
CA CYS A 45 16.35 3.91 5.29
C CYS A 45 16.09 4.79 6.52
N GLY A 46 15.01 5.58 6.46
CA GLY A 46 14.51 6.33 7.62
C GLY A 46 13.70 5.45 8.57
N ALA A 47 12.96 6.06 9.50
CA ALA A 47 12.15 5.33 10.48
C ALA A 47 11.17 4.33 9.85
N GLN A 48 10.48 4.72 8.78
CA GLN A 48 9.52 3.83 8.09
C GLN A 48 10.24 2.74 7.28
N GLY A 49 11.24 3.12 6.49
CA GLY A 49 11.99 2.18 5.65
C GLY A 49 12.65 1.07 6.47
N LEU A 50 13.26 1.42 7.61
CA LEU A 50 13.90 0.44 8.49
C LEU A 50 12.88 -0.53 9.09
N ASN A 51 11.85 -0.02 9.79
CA ASN A 51 10.94 -0.88 10.54
C ASN A 51 10.04 -1.71 9.62
N GLN A 52 9.54 -1.13 8.52
CA GLN A 52 8.76 -1.88 7.54
C GLN A 52 9.65 -2.92 6.83
N GLY A 53 10.89 -2.57 6.49
CA GLY A 53 11.82 -3.50 5.88
C GLY A 53 12.14 -4.70 6.76
N LEU A 54 12.36 -4.50 8.07
CA LEU A 54 12.56 -5.59 9.02
C LEU A 54 11.32 -6.49 9.10
N ASN A 55 10.13 -5.92 9.24
CA ASN A 55 8.88 -6.70 9.28
C ASN A 55 8.65 -7.50 7.99
N MET A 56 8.90 -6.90 6.82
CA MET A 56 8.76 -7.58 5.52
C MET A 56 9.77 -8.71 5.39
N ARG A 57 11.04 -8.47 5.73
CA ARG A 57 12.10 -9.50 5.71
C ARG A 57 11.76 -10.68 6.61
N ASP A 58 11.26 -10.41 7.81
CA ASP A 58 10.94 -11.44 8.79
C ASP A 58 9.65 -12.20 8.43
N SER A 59 8.86 -11.70 7.46
CA SER A 59 7.66 -12.34 6.91
C SER A 59 7.95 -13.31 5.74
N GLY A 60 9.22 -13.48 5.35
CA GLY A 60 9.69 -14.37 4.29
C GLY A 60 9.76 -13.74 2.91
#